data_AF-A0A372GBU3-F1
#
_entry.id   AF-A0A372GBU3-F1
#
_cell.length_a   1.000
_cell.length_b   1.000
_cell.length_c   1.000
_cell.angle_alpha   90.00
_cell.angle_beta   90.00
_cell.angle_gamma   90.00
#
_symmetry.space_group_name_H-M   'P 1'
#
loop_
_entity.id
_entity.type
_entity.pdbx_description
1 polymer ?
#
loop_
_entity_poly.entity_id
_entity_poly.type
_entity_poly.pdbx_seq_one_letter_code
_entity_poly.pdbx_strand_id
1 'polypeptide(L)'
;MGMGKGIGSFAPGVTGERMRPVVVARAFRALPSAHREILAETVFRERSVNEAAVSLGVPVDVVKLRVYEALRALSAALETAGR
;
A
#
# COMPACT_ATOMS: atom_id res chain seq x y z
N MET A 1 -8.32 -17.00 22.64
CA MET A 1 -7.69 -18.11 21.90
C MET A 1 -7.50 -17.65 20.46
N GLY A 2 -6.26 -17.58 19.96
CA GLY A 2 -5.95 -17.18 18.59
C GLY A 2 -4.93 -16.04 18.48
N MET A 3 -3.67 -16.35 18.79
CA MET A 3 -2.51 -15.50 18.54
C MET A 3 -2.26 -15.30 17.04
N GLY A 4 -1.70 -14.16 16.68
CA GLY A 4 -1.21 -13.87 15.33
C GLY A 4 -0.33 -12.62 15.29
N LYS A 5 0.71 -12.60 16.14
CA LYS A 5 1.77 -11.59 16.12
C LYS A 5 2.58 -11.71 14.81
N GLY A 6 2.85 -10.56 14.20
CA GLY A 6 4.02 -10.33 13.35
C GLY A 6 3.76 -10.40 11.86
N ILE A 7 3.74 -9.23 11.21
CA ILE A 7 4.53 -8.97 10.01
C ILE A 7 4.77 -7.46 9.87
N GLY A 8 6.06 -7.10 9.76
CA GLY A 8 6.50 -5.89 9.08
C GLY A 8 6.28 -4.56 9.82
N SER A 9 7.16 -4.25 10.77
CA SER A 9 7.62 -2.87 10.90
C SER A 9 8.29 -2.48 9.58
N PHE A 10 7.51 -1.97 8.62
CA PHE A 10 8.03 -1.31 7.44
C PHE A 10 8.19 0.15 7.84
N ALA A 11 9.33 0.47 8.43
CA ALA A 11 9.79 1.85 8.50
C ALA A 11 10.49 2.17 7.18
N PRO A 12 9.86 2.88 6.23
CA PRO A 12 10.64 3.54 5.19
C PRO A 12 11.39 4.69 5.88
N GLY A 13 12.69 4.50 6.05
CA GLY A 13 13.59 5.63 6.30
C GLY A 13 13.61 6.50 5.06
N VAL A 14 12.94 7.66 5.10
CA VAL A 14 13.37 8.86 4.39
C VAL A 14 13.06 10.07 5.26
N THR A 15 14.11 10.82 5.56
CA THR A 15 14.09 12.09 6.26
C THR A 15 13.11 13.06 5.59
N GLY A 16 11.96 13.28 6.24
CA GLY A 16 11.41 14.60 6.55
C GLY A 16 11.14 15.63 5.45
N GLU A 17 11.26 15.35 4.17
CA GLU A 17 10.79 16.29 3.15
C GLU A 17 9.29 16.09 2.93
N ARG A 18 8.48 17.11 3.24
CA ARG A 18 7.03 17.05 3.02
C ARG A 18 6.76 16.98 1.52
N MET A 19 6.48 15.77 1.03
CA MET A 19 6.03 15.54 -0.33
C MET A 19 4.79 16.40 -0.61
N ARG A 20 4.79 17.14 -1.73
CA ARG A 20 3.63 17.97 -2.09
C ARG A 20 2.42 17.06 -2.37
N PRO A 21 1.21 17.39 -1.86
CA PRO A 21 0.01 16.56 -2.05
C PRO A 21 -0.29 16.23 -3.52
N VAL A 22 0.02 17.15 -4.43
CA VAL A 22 -0.15 16.95 -5.88
C VAL A 22 0.75 15.86 -6.44
N VAL A 23 1.98 15.71 -5.92
CA VAL A 23 2.95 14.69 -6.34
C VAL A 23 2.47 13.32 -5.87
N VAL A 24 2.05 13.22 -4.62
CA VAL A 24 1.48 11.98 -4.04
C VAL A 24 0.25 11.54 -4.83
N ALA A 25 -0.68 12.45 -5.11
CA ALA A 25 -1.90 12.13 -5.85
C ALA A 25 -1.61 11.69 -7.30
N ARG A 26 -0.59 12.26 -7.96
CA ARG A 26 -0.17 11.84 -9.31
C ARG A 26 0.47 10.45 -9.29
N ALA A 27 1.41 10.21 -8.38
CA ALA A 27 2.06 8.92 -8.22
C ALA A 27 1.04 7.82 -7.91
N PHE A 28 0.11 8.08 -6.99
CA PHE A 28 -0.95 7.13 -6.67
C PHE A 28 -1.84 6.83 -7.88
N ARG A 29 -2.25 7.84 -8.66
CA ARG A 29 -3.07 7.65 -9.88
C ARG A 29 -2.36 6.88 -10.99
N ALA A 30 -1.03 6.90 -11.04
CA ALA A 30 -0.24 6.16 -12.02
C ALA A 30 -0.18 4.64 -11.71
N LEU A 31 -0.59 4.22 -10.51
CA LEU A 31 -0.58 2.81 -10.15
C LEU A 31 -1.68 2.01 -10.90
N PRO A 32 -1.40 0.73 -11.21
CA PRO A 32 -2.43 -0.21 -11.66
C PRO A 32 -3.65 -0.21 -10.73
N SER A 33 -4.85 -0.44 -11.28
CA SER A 33 -6.10 -0.43 -10.50
C SER A 33 -6.03 -1.35 -9.28
N ALA A 34 -5.52 -2.57 -9.47
CA ALA A 34 -5.35 -3.55 -8.40
C ALA A 34 -4.47 -3.03 -7.23
N HIS A 35 -3.42 -2.26 -7.53
CA HIS A 35 -2.56 -1.66 -6.51
C HIS A 35 -3.26 -0.49 -5.80
N ARG A 36 -4.06 0.30 -6.53
CA ARG A 36 -4.85 1.37 -5.91
C ARG A 36 -5.93 0.82 -4.99
N GLU A 37 -6.63 -0.22 -5.43
CA GLU A 37 -7.67 -0.90 -4.64
C GLU A 37 -7.08 -1.47 -3.34
N ILE A 38 -5.97 -2.20 -3.41
CA ILE A 38 -5.39 -2.80 -2.21
C ILE A 38 -4.93 -1.75 -1.19
N LEU A 39 -4.36 -0.64 -1.67
CA LEU A 39 -3.95 0.47 -0.81
C LEU A 39 -5.17 1.21 -0.25
N ALA A 40 -6.25 1.33 -1.01
CA ALA A 40 -7.48 1.92 -0.51
C ALA A 40 -8.09 1.12 0.64
N GLU A 41 -8.06 -0.21 0.52
CA GLU A 41 -8.55 -1.10 1.57
C GLU A 41 -7.66 -1.08 2.82
N THR A 42 -6.34 -1.17 2.64
CA THR A 42 -5.41 -1.39 3.76
C THR A 42 -4.86 -0.11 4.38
N VAL A 43 -4.71 0.97 3.62
CA VAL A 43 -4.12 2.24 4.09
C VAL A 43 -5.18 3.29 4.34
N PHE A 44 -6.16 3.46 3.45
CA PHE A 44 -7.19 4.50 3.62
C PHE A 44 -8.38 4.05 4.46
N ARG A 45 -8.78 2.78 4.37
CA ARG A 45 -9.85 2.19 5.19
C ARG A 45 -9.32 1.43 6.42
N GLU A 46 -7.99 1.37 6.58
CA GLU A 46 -7.32 0.74 7.72
C GLU A 46 -7.74 -0.72 7.97
N ARG A 47 -8.17 -1.44 6.92
CA ARG A 47 -8.57 -2.85 7.04
C ARG A 47 -7.35 -3.73 7.18
N SER A 48 -7.46 -4.76 8.01
CA SER A 48 -6.49 -5.85 8.06
C SER A 48 -6.45 -6.61 6.74
N VAL A 49 -5.39 -7.39 6.53
CA VAL A 49 -5.22 -8.26 5.36
C VAL A 49 -6.42 -9.19 5.16
N ASN A 50 -6.97 -9.74 6.24
CA ASN A 50 -8.12 -10.66 6.17
C ASN A 50 -9.41 -9.92 5.75
N GLU A 51 -9.66 -8.73 6.29
CA GLU A 51 -10.83 -7.92 5.94
C GLU A 51 -10.75 -7.43 4.49
N ALA A 52 -9.56 -7.03 4.04
CA ALA A 52 -9.32 -6.66 2.64
C ALA A 52 -9.55 -7.86 1.70
N ALA A 53 -9.11 -9.06 2.09
CA ALA A 53 -9.33 -10.29 1.33
C ALA A 53 -10.84 -10.57 1.13
N VAL A 54 -11.62 -10.47 2.22
CA VAL A 54 -13.08 -10.62 2.17
C VAL A 54 -13.70 -9.53 1.31
N SER A 55 -13.32 -8.27 1.50
CA SER A 55 -13.93 -7.16 0.76
C SER A 55 -13.63 -7.18 -0.74
N LEU A 56 -12.46 -7.67 -1.14
CA LEU A 56 -12.04 -7.72 -2.54
C LEU A 56 -12.34 -9.07 -3.21
N GLY A 57 -12.80 -10.08 -2.45
CA GLY A 57 -13.08 -11.41 -2.97
C GLY A 57 -11.84 -12.13 -3.49
N VAL A 58 -10.67 -11.89 -2.89
CA VAL A 58 -9.39 -12.51 -3.29
C VAL A 58 -8.74 -13.28 -2.14
N PRO A 59 -7.88 -14.29 -2.41
CA PRO A 59 -7.17 -15.01 -1.36
C PRO A 59 -6.26 -14.11 -0.51
N VAL A 60 -6.10 -14.44 0.77
CA VAL A 60 -5.23 -13.72 1.71
C VAL A 60 -3.78 -13.60 1.21
N ASP A 61 -3.25 -14.65 0.58
CA ASP A 61 -1.89 -14.60 0.02
C ASP A 61 -1.77 -13.66 -1.18
N VAL A 62 -2.84 -13.50 -1.96
CA VAL A 62 -2.91 -12.50 -3.03
C VAL A 62 -2.92 -11.09 -2.43
N VAL A 63 -3.64 -10.87 -1.32
CA VAL A 63 -3.62 -9.57 -0.62
C VAL A 63 -2.21 -9.23 -0.15
N LYS A 64 -1.52 -10.14 0.55
CA LYS A 64 -0.16 -9.90 1.05
C LYS A 64 0.80 -9.51 -0.06
N LEU A 65 0.81 -10.28 -1.14
CA LEU A 65 1.69 -10.00 -2.29
C LEU A 65 1.33 -8.66 -2.93
N ARG A 66 0.04 -8.42 -3.17
CA ARG A 66 -0.44 -7.19 -3.83
C ARG A 66 -0.16 -5.94 -2.98
N VAL A 67 -0.24 -6.01 -1.65
CA VAL A 67 0.17 -4.91 -0.75
C VAL A 67 1.66 -4.60 -0.92
N TYR A 68 2.50 -5.62 -0.89
CA TYR A 68 3.95 -5.44 -1.07
C TYR A 68 4.27 -4.81 -2.43
N GLU A 69 3.70 -5.35 -3.51
CA GLU A 69 3.90 -4.83 -4.86
C GLU A 69 3.36 -3.41 -5.03
N ALA A 70 2.21 -3.10 -4.44
CA ALA A 70 1.60 -1.77 -4.50
C ALA A 70 2.45 -0.72 -3.77
N LEU A 71 2.96 -1.02 -2.57
CA LEU A 71 3.84 -0.12 -1.82
C LEU A 71 5.18 0.07 -2.54
N ARG A 72 5.76 -1.00 -3.09
CA ARG A 72 6.99 -0.93 -3.89
C ARG A 72 6.80 -0.08 -5.13
N ALA A 73 5.69 -0.28 -5.86
CA ALA A 73 5.36 0.52 -7.04
C ALA A 73 5.10 1.99 -6.69
N LEU A 74 4.44 2.26 -5.57
CA LEU A 74 4.21 3.63 -5.10
C LEU A 74 5.53 4.33 -4.75
N SER A 75 6.44 3.65 -4.05
CA SER A 75 7.77 4.18 -3.76
C SER A 75 8.51 4.58 -5.05
N ALA A 76 8.56 3.68 -6.04
CA ALA A 76 9.21 3.96 -7.33
C ALA A 76 8.55 5.12 -8.10
N ALA A 77 7.22 5.21 -8.05
CA ALA A 77 6.48 6.31 -8.69
C ALA A 77 6.75 7.66 -8.01
N LEU A 78 6.89 7.68 -6.69
CA LEU A 78 7.22 8.88 -5.91
C LEU A 78 8.65 9.37 -6.17
N GLU A 79 9.62 8.46 -6.27
CA GLU A 79 11.00 8.79 -6.66
C GLU A 79 11.07 9.39 -8.07
N THR A 80 10.29 8.84 -9.00
CA THR A 80 10.22 9.35 -10.38
C THR A 80 9.54 10.71 -10.45
N ALA A 81 8.47 10.93 -9.66
CA ALA A 81 7.70 12.17 -9.68
C ALA A 81 8.33 13.33 -8.90
N GLY A 82 9.34 13.06 -8.07
CA GLY A 82 10.12 14.07 -7.34
C GLY A 82 11.34 14.60 -8.09
N ARG A 83 11.69 14.01 -9.24
CA ARG A 83 12.68 14.53 -10.19
C ARG A 83 12.03 15.59 -11.09
#